data_AF-A0A6J6RDP7-F1
#
_entry.id   AF-A0A6J6RDP7-F1
#
_cell.length_a   1.000
_cell.length_b   1.000
_cell.length_c   1.000
_cell.angle_alpha   90.00
_cell.angle_beta   90.00
_cell.angle_gamma   90.00
#
_symmetry.space_group_name_H-M   'P 1'
#
loop_
_entity.id
_entity.type
_entity.pdbx_description
1 polymer ?
#
loop_
_entity_poly.entity_id
_entity_poly.type
_entity_poly.pdbx_seq_one_letter_code
_entity_poly.pdbx_strand_id
1 'polypeptide(L)'
;MIYPEGTLTRDPNLWPMTAKTGAARIALMTGAPVIPAAQWGPQEVLAPYSKRLRLFPRKTMHVWAGPAVDLDDLRTQPVTAATLREATERIMLAITKILAEQRGETPPAQPLDRRIALQKKADS
;
A
#
# COMPACT_ATOMS: atom_id res chain seq x y z
N MET A 1 -1.07 11.03 -7.93
CA MET A 1 -1.27 9.92 -6.96
C MET A 1 -0.50 8.71 -7.47
N ILE A 2 0.30 8.06 -6.61
CA ILE A 2 1.08 6.86 -6.96
C ILE A 2 0.54 5.68 -6.15
N TYR A 3 0.31 4.54 -6.80
CA TYR A 3 0.01 3.27 -6.12
C TYR A 3 1.32 2.49 -5.97
N PRO A 4 1.94 2.45 -4.77
CA PRO A 4 3.28 1.89 -4.61
C PRO A 4 3.36 0.38 -4.96
N GLU A 5 2.27 -0.35 -4.71
CA GLU A 5 2.12 -1.77 -5.07
C GLU A 5 2.05 -2.00 -6.58
N GLY A 6 1.52 -1.02 -7.33
CA GLY A 6 1.32 -1.10 -8.77
C GLY A 6 0.27 -2.13 -9.22
N THR A 7 -0.47 -2.73 -8.29
CA THR A 7 -1.57 -3.68 -8.54
C THR A 7 -2.62 -3.58 -7.42
N LEU A 8 -3.78 -4.21 -7.61
CA LEU A 8 -4.70 -4.48 -6.50
C LEU A 8 -4.11 -5.54 -5.56
N THR A 9 -4.37 -5.40 -4.27
CA THR A 9 -3.97 -6.40 -3.26
C THR A 9 -4.61 -7.76 -3.56
N ARG A 10 -3.85 -8.81 -3.24
CA ARG A 10 -4.26 -10.21 -3.25
C ARG A 10 -4.42 -10.77 -1.84
N ASP A 11 -4.17 -9.96 -0.83
CA ASP A 11 -4.40 -10.34 0.54
C ASP A 11 -5.90 -10.61 0.75
N PRO A 12 -6.30 -11.77 1.30
CA PRO A 12 -7.71 -12.10 1.52
C PRO A 12 -8.42 -11.09 2.44
N ASN A 13 -7.67 -10.49 3.36
CA ASN A 13 -8.16 -9.47 4.29
C ASN A 13 -7.88 -8.05 3.76
N LEU A 14 -7.51 -7.92 2.49
CA LEU A 14 -7.31 -6.66 1.78
C LEU A 14 -6.26 -5.73 2.40
N TRP A 15 -5.29 -6.31 3.11
CA TRP A 15 -4.14 -5.55 3.59
C TRP A 15 -3.21 -5.12 2.44
N PRO A 16 -2.51 -3.99 2.60
CA PRO A 16 -1.48 -3.59 1.65
C PRO A 16 -0.40 -4.67 1.49
N MET A 17 0.07 -4.86 0.26
CA MET A 17 1.12 -5.82 -0.11
C MET A 17 2.50 -5.17 -0.15
N THR A 18 3.53 -5.97 -0.43
CA THR A 18 4.87 -5.40 -0.71
C THR A 18 4.84 -4.46 -1.91
N ALA A 19 5.42 -3.27 -1.74
CA ALA A 19 5.46 -2.23 -2.74
C ALA A 19 6.76 -2.21 -3.56
N LYS A 20 6.70 -1.55 -4.71
CA LYS A 20 7.88 -1.20 -5.51
C LYS A 20 8.51 0.09 -4.99
N THR A 21 9.80 0.24 -5.20
CA THR A 21 10.59 1.38 -4.70
C THR A 21 10.46 2.68 -5.51
N GLY A 22 9.62 2.72 -6.54
CA GLY A 22 9.50 3.88 -7.44
C GLY A 22 9.01 5.14 -6.73
N ALA A 23 8.03 5.02 -5.84
CA ALA A 23 7.51 6.15 -5.05
C ALA A 23 8.59 6.73 -4.12
N ALA A 24 9.31 5.86 -3.40
CA ALA A 24 10.43 6.25 -2.55
C ALA A 24 11.55 6.94 -3.34
N ARG A 25 11.87 6.44 -4.54
CA ARG A 25 12.89 7.05 -5.40
C ARG A 25 12.55 8.48 -5.77
N ILE A 26 11.32 8.73 -6.20
CA ILE A 26 10.85 10.08 -6.54
C ILE A 26 10.92 10.98 -5.31
N ALA A 27 10.44 10.50 -4.16
CA ALA A 27 10.43 11.26 -2.92
C ALA A 27 11.85 11.69 -2.49
N LEU A 28 12.80 10.75 -2.44
CA LEU A 28 14.17 11.03 -2.01
C LEU A 28 14.92 11.94 -3.00
N MET A 29 14.72 11.75 -4.32
CA MET A 29 15.40 12.57 -5.33
C MET A 29 14.87 14.00 -5.42
N THR A 30 13.59 14.22 -5.15
CA THR A 30 12.94 15.52 -5.36
C THR A 30 12.81 16.36 -4.10
N GLY A 31 12.99 15.79 -2.91
CA GLY A 31 12.68 16.49 -1.66
C GLY A 31 11.18 16.52 -1.32
N ALA A 32 10.30 16.03 -2.21
CA ALA A 32 8.86 16.16 -2.03
C ALA A 32 8.36 15.36 -0.82
N PRO A 33 7.43 15.92 -0.02
CA PRO A 33 6.79 15.19 1.08
C PRO A 33 5.90 14.07 0.54
N VAL A 34 5.88 12.93 1.22
CA VAL A 34 5.01 11.79 0.87
C VAL A 34 3.84 11.75 1.82
N ILE A 35 2.63 11.99 1.29
CA ILE A 35 1.39 11.91 2.05
C ILE A 35 0.79 10.50 1.86
N PRO A 36 0.74 9.65 2.91
CA PRO A 36 0.15 8.33 2.84
C PRO A 36 -1.37 8.45 2.80
N ALA A 37 -2.02 7.65 1.95
CA ALA A 37 -3.47 7.58 1.86
C ALA A 37 -3.95 6.13 1.81
N ALA A 38 -4.99 5.83 2.59
CA ALA A 38 -5.69 4.54 2.57
C ALA A 38 -7.10 4.74 2.01
N GLN A 39 -7.60 3.73 1.30
CA GLN A 39 -8.96 3.72 0.75
C GLN A 39 -9.72 2.46 1.15
N TRP A 40 -11.03 2.59 1.33
CA TRP A 40 -11.92 1.47 1.64
C TRP A 40 -13.31 1.69 1.03
N GLY A 41 -13.97 0.62 0.60
CA GLY A 41 -15.28 0.66 -0.05
C GLY A 41 -15.26 0.21 -1.52
N PRO A 42 -14.24 0.53 -2.35
CA PRO A 42 -14.21 0.07 -3.75
C PRO A 42 -14.34 -1.44 -3.92
N GLN A 43 -13.78 -2.22 -2.99
CA GLN A 43 -13.87 -3.68 -2.97
C GLN A 43 -15.31 -4.20 -2.83
N GLU A 44 -16.23 -3.42 -2.26
CA GLU A 44 -17.63 -3.81 -2.11
C GLU A 44 -18.40 -3.73 -3.42
N VAL A 45 -17.96 -2.85 -4.31
CA VAL A 45 -18.50 -2.67 -5.66
C VAL A 45 -17.88 -3.70 -6.60
N LEU A 46 -16.56 -3.82 -6.59
CA LEU A 46 -15.82 -4.77 -7.39
C LEU A 46 -14.62 -5.29 -6.59
N ALA A 47 -14.78 -6.48 -6.00
CA ALA A 47 -13.70 -7.12 -5.26
C ALA A 47 -12.48 -7.35 -6.17
N PRO A 48 -11.24 -7.32 -5.62
CA PRO A 48 -10.03 -7.55 -6.40
C PRO A 48 -10.13 -8.81 -7.26
N TYR A 49 -9.85 -8.67 -8.56
CA TYR A 49 -9.88 -9.74 -9.55
C TYR A 49 -11.25 -10.42 -9.76
N SER A 50 -12.33 -9.88 -9.20
CA SER A 50 -13.70 -10.31 -9.48
C SER A 50 -14.19 -9.74 -10.81
N LYS A 51 -15.07 -10.46 -11.49
CA LYS A 51 -15.88 -9.96 -12.61
C LYS A 51 -17.30 -9.57 -12.19
N ARG A 52 -17.66 -9.80 -10.92
CA ARG A 52 -19.00 -9.54 -10.39
C ARG A 52 -19.06 -8.14 -9.82
N LEU A 53 -19.73 -7.25 -10.55
CA LEU A 53 -20.00 -5.89 -10.13
C LEU A 53 -21.27 -5.84 -9.25
N ARG A 54 -21.18 -5.18 -8.10
CA ARG A 54 -22.29 -5.00 -7.14
C ARG A 54 -22.57 -3.51 -6.96
N LEU A 55 -23.47 -2.97 -7.80
CA LEU A 55 -23.84 -1.55 -7.77
C LEU A 55 -24.90 -1.20 -6.73
N PHE A 56 -25.69 -2.20 -6.30
CA PHE A 56 -26.82 -2.01 -5.40
C PHE A 56 -26.71 -2.91 -4.15
N PRO A 57 -27.05 -2.41 -2.95
CA PRO A 57 -27.32 -1.00 -2.63
C PRO A 57 -26.05 -0.12 -2.76
N ARG A 58 -26.22 1.21 -2.78
CA ARG A 58 -25.10 2.17 -2.91
C ARG A 58 -24.02 1.90 -1.85
N LYS A 59 -22.77 1.87 -2.28
CA LYS A 59 -21.59 1.65 -1.42
C LYS A 59 -20.92 2.98 -1.08
N THR A 60 -20.43 3.12 0.14
CA THR A 60 -19.71 4.31 0.59
C THR A 60 -18.22 4.13 0.35
N MET A 61 -17.59 5.13 -0.27
CA MET A 61 -16.15 5.17 -0.47
C MET A 61 -15.53 6.01 0.62
N HIS A 62 -14.52 5.47 1.29
CA HIS A 62 -13.76 6.14 2.33
C HIS A 62 -12.32 6.32 1.86
N VAL A 63 -11.78 7.51 2.08
CA VAL A 63 -10.38 7.84 1.83
C VAL A 63 -9.86 8.62 3.02
N TRP A 64 -8.73 8.18 3.56
CA TRP A 64 -8.07 8.82 4.69
C TRP A 64 -6.64 9.13 4.32
N ALA A 65 -6.22 10.37 4.55
CA ALA A 65 -4.85 10.81 4.38
C ALA A 65 -4.21 11.02 5.75
N GLY A 66 -2.98 10.52 5.91
CA GLY A 66 -2.19 10.71 7.12
C GLY A 66 -1.24 11.90 7.02
N PRO A 67 -0.46 12.16 8.09
CA PRO A 67 0.64 13.12 8.05
C PRO A 67 1.73 12.66 7.09
N ALA A 68 2.60 13.60 6.68
CA ALA A 68 3.75 13.27 5.85
C ALA A 68 4.62 12.19 6.51
N VAL A 69 5.07 11.21 5.72
CA VAL A 69 5.99 10.16 6.19
C VAL A 69 7.35 10.80 6.45
N ASP A 70 7.92 10.54 7.62
CA ASP A 70 9.27 10.97 7.96
C ASP A 70 10.32 10.17 7.19
N LEU A 71 10.99 10.86 6.28
CA LEU A 71 12.03 10.34 5.40
C LEU A 71 13.28 11.22 5.44
N ASP A 72 13.34 12.22 6.31
CA ASP A 72 14.38 13.25 6.24
C ASP A 72 15.77 12.70 6.57
N ASP A 73 15.85 11.72 7.47
CA ASP A 73 17.06 10.93 7.74
C ASP A 73 17.56 10.15 6.52
N LEU A 74 16.66 9.74 5.62
CA LEU A 74 17.00 9.02 4.39
C LEU A 74 17.37 9.95 3.23
N ARG A 75 16.94 11.21 3.27
CA ARG A 75 17.26 12.22 2.25
C ARG A 75 18.73 12.61 2.24
N THR A 76 19.37 12.54 3.41
CA THR A 76 20.79 12.88 3.58
C THR A 76 21.72 11.73 3.14
N GLN A 77 21.16 10.55 2.89
CA GLN A 77 21.93 9.36 2.52
C GLN A 77 21.97 9.16 0.99
N PRO A 78 22.97 8.44 0.47
CA PRO A 78 22.98 8.05 -0.94
C PRO A 78 21.75 7.20 -1.29
N VAL A 79 21.19 7.45 -2.48
CA VAL A 79 20.04 6.69 -3.00
C VAL A 79 20.50 5.31 -3.46
N THR A 80 20.47 4.34 -2.56
CA THR A 80 20.84 2.93 -2.78
C THR A 80 19.62 2.03 -2.72
N ALA A 81 19.78 0.75 -3.07
CA ALA A 81 18.69 -0.23 -2.95
C ALA A 81 18.19 -0.36 -1.51
N ALA A 82 19.09 -0.23 -0.52
CA ALA A 82 18.75 -0.31 0.90
C ALA A 82 17.95 0.90 1.37
N THR A 83 18.40 2.13 1.06
CA THR A 83 17.67 3.35 1.47
C THR A 83 16.31 3.45 0.80
N LEU A 84 16.20 3.02 -0.46
CA LEU A 84 14.93 2.95 -1.17
C LEU A 84 13.96 1.94 -0.56
N ARG A 85 14.47 0.78 -0.12
CA ARG A 85 13.67 -0.25 0.53
C ARG A 85 13.13 0.25 1.86
N GLU A 86 13.99 0.81 2.70
CA GLU A 86 13.63 1.40 3.98
C GLU A 86 12.55 2.48 3.82
N ALA A 87 12.76 3.44 2.91
CA ALA A 87 11.77 4.48 2.62
C ALA A 87 10.42 3.88 2.16
N THR A 88 10.46 2.84 1.33
CA THR A 88 9.25 2.16 0.86
C THR A 88 8.53 1.44 2.00
N GLU A 89 9.26 0.77 2.89
CA GLU A 89 8.71 0.09 4.05
C GLU A 89 8.03 1.10 5.00
N ARG A 90 8.64 2.25 5.27
CA ARG A 90 8.02 3.34 6.07
C ARG A 90 6.74 3.87 5.44
N ILE A 91 6.73 4.09 4.13
CA ILE A 91 5.53 4.55 3.41
C ILE A 91 4.40 3.52 3.52
N MET A 92 4.70 2.24 3.30
CA MET A 92 3.69 1.18 3.37
C MET A 92 3.20 0.95 4.79
N LEU A 93 4.08 1.06 5.79
CA LEU A 93 3.71 0.99 7.20
C LEU A 93 2.73 2.12 7.57
N ALA A 94 2.98 3.35 7.10
CA ALA A 94 2.09 4.47 7.36
C ALA A 94 0.70 4.26 6.73
N ILE A 95 0.63 3.78 5.48
CA ILE A 95 -0.65 3.43 4.82
C ILE A 95 -1.37 2.32 5.60
N THR A 96 -0.64 1.28 6.00
CA THR A 96 -1.19 0.14 6.74
C THR A 96 -1.72 0.56 8.10
N LYS A 97 -1.01 1.44 8.80
CA LYS A 97 -1.44 1.99 10.09
C LYS A 97 -2.74 2.77 9.97
N ILE A 98 -2.87 3.65 8.97
CA ILE A 98 -4.12 4.37 8.71
C ILE A 98 -5.25 3.37 8.50
N LEU A 99 -5.03 2.36 7.65
CA LEU A 99 -6.07 1.37 7.37
C LEU A 99 -6.46 0.54 8.61
N ALA A 100 -5.47 0.18 9.43
CA ALA A 100 -5.68 -0.58 10.67
C ALA A 100 -6.51 0.21 11.70
N GLU A 101 -6.18 1.49 11.90
CA GLU A 101 -6.91 2.39 12.79
C GLU A 101 -8.37 2.55 12.35
N GLN A 102 -8.61 2.71 11.04
CA GLN A 102 -9.97 2.89 10.51
C GLN A 102 -10.79 1.60 10.51
N ARG A 103 -10.14 0.43 10.38
CA ARG A 103 -10.81 -0.88 10.45
C ARG A 103 -10.97 -1.41 11.88
N GLY A 104 -10.19 -0.90 12.84
CA GLY A 104 -10.12 -1.47 14.19
C GLY A 104 -9.53 -2.88 14.21
N GLU A 105 -8.69 -3.23 13.22
CA GLU A 105 -8.12 -4.56 13.04
C GLU A 105 -6.59 -4.53 13.13
N THR A 106 -6.00 -5.66 13.52
CA THR A 106 -4.54 -5.82 13.55
C THR A 106 -4.02 -6.24 12.18
N PRO A 107 -3.05 -5.52 11.58
CA PRO A 107 -2.44 -5.92 10.32
C PRO A 107 -1.57 -7.18 10.51
N PRO A 108 -1.32 -7.95 9.44
CA PRO A 108 -0.42 -9.10 9.51
C PRO A 108 1.00 -8.66 9.86
N ALA A 109 1.75 -9.52 10.55
CA ALA A 109 3.13 -9.24 10.96
C ALA A 109 4.07 -8.96 9.78
N GLN A 110 3.79 -9.56 8.62
CA GLN A 110 4.51 -9.31 7.38
C GLN A 110 3.51 -9.05 6.24
N PRO A 111 3.72 -8.03 5.41
CA PRO A 111 2.90 -7.82 4.22
C PRO A 111 3.04 -9.00 3.26
N LEU A 112 1.96 -9.34 2.56
CA LEU A 112 2.01 -10.40 1.56
C LEU A 112 2.99 -10.03 0.43
N ASP A 113 4.02 -10.86 0.24
CA ASP A 113 4.93 -10.71 -0.90
C ASP A 113 4.24 -11.18 -2.19
N ARG A 114 4.10 -10.27 -3.15
CA ARG A 114 3.52 -10.55 -4.46
C ARG A 114 4.19 -11.72 -5.19
N ARG A 115 5.52 -11.85 -5.11
CA ARG A 115 6.24 -12.93 -5.81
C ARG A 115 5.82 -14.29 -5.28
N ILE A 116 5.74 -14.42 -3.96
CA ILE A 116 5.31 -15.64 -3.28
C ILE A 116 3.84 -15.94 -3.60
N ALA A 117 2.98 -14.92 -3.57
CA ALA A 117 1.56 -15.07 -3.88
C ALA A 117 1.28 -15.49 -5.34
N LEU A 118 2.14 -15.10 -6.28
CA LEU A 118 2.04 -15.52 -7.69
C LEU A 118 2.49 -16.97 -7.88
N GLN A 119 3.52 -17.41 -7.17
CA GLN A 119 4.08 -18.76 -7.30
C GLN A 119 3.13 -19.82 -6.75
N LYS A 120 2.53 -19.59 -5.58
CA LYS A 120 1.49 -20.48 -5.01
C LYS A 120 0.29 -20.72 -5.93
N LYS A 121 -0.04 -19.77 -6.80
CA LYS A 121 -1.16 -19.90 -7.76
C LYS A 121 -0.77 -20.70 -9.01
N ALA A 122 0.52 -20.76 -9.36
CA ALA A 122 0.98 -21.59 -10.47
C ALA A 122 1.01 -23.07 -10.09
N ASP A 123 1.17 -23.36 -8.80
CA ASP A 123 1.28 -24.71 -8.24
C ASP A 123 -0.07 -25.30 -7.77
N SER A 124 -1.20 -24.63 -8.01
CA SER A 124 -2.57 -25.05 -7.62
C SER A 124 -3.52 -25.01 -8.82
#